data_AF-A0A0H5PXS2-F1
#
_entry.id   AF-A0A0H5PXS2-F1
#
_cell.length_a   1.000
_cell.length_b   1.000
_cell.length_c   1.000
_cell.angle_alpha   90.00
_cell.angle_beta   90.00
_cell.angle_gamma   90.00
#
_symmetry.space_group_name_H-M   'P 1'
#
loop_
_entity.id
_entity.type
_entity.pdbx_description
1 polymer ?
#
loop_
_entity_poly.entity_id
_entity_poly.type
_entity_poly.pdbx_seq_one_letter_code
_entity_poly.pdbx_strand_id
1 'polypeptide(L)'
;MLNATRRRASQDQIKSLSRHAVGSKRERKPQRAYAYYSTARNEKKGAYTMSTNEMTSKIRELKELKAMAEELAAEITAIEDTIKAEMTARNTDEMTVDVYKIRWTKVLSNRFDSSAFKKAMPELHAQFTKQTESRRFTIA
;
A
#
# COMPACT_ATOMS: atom_id res chain seq x y z
N MET A 1 -45.12 -34.16 52.05
CA MET A 1 -44.93 -35.62 51.97
C MET A 1 -43.63 -35.90 51.24
N LEU A 2 -42.81 -36.78 51.81
CA LEU A 2 -41.52 -37.25 51.27
C LEU A 2 -41.73 -38.37 50.23
N ASN A 3 -40.73 -38.52 49.35
CA ASN A 3 -40.22 -39.74 48.70
C ASN A 3 -40.53 -40.03 47.21
N ALA A 4 -39.50 -39.74 46.40
CA ALA A 4 -38.60 -40.71 45.75
C ALA A 4 -39.14 -41.72 44.72
N THR A 5 -38.66 -41.60 43.47
CA THR A 5 -38.14 -42.72 42.63
C THR A 5 -37.33 -42.09 41.48
N ARG A 6 -36.00 -42.06 41.47
CA ARG A 6 -34.99 -43.11 41.22
C ARG A 6 -35.03 -43.69 39.79
N ARG A 7 -33.97 -43.32 39.03
CA ARG A 7 -33.19 -44.08 38.02
C ARG A 7 -33.63 -44.14 36.55
N ARG A 8 -32.71 -43.60 35.73
CA ARG A 8 -32.10 -44.19 34.51
C ARG A 8 -33.04 -44.61 33.39
N ALA A 9 -33.02 -43.85 32.30
CA ALA A 9 -32.73 -44.40 30.97
C ALA A 9 -32.51 -43.26 29.97
N SER A 10 -31.71 -43.54 28.96
CA SER A 10 -31.50 -42.75 27.75
C SER A 10 -30.50 -41.60 27.84
N GLN A 11 -29.28 -41.99 28.22
CA GLN A 11 -28.05 -41.41 27.69
C GLN A 11 -27.89 -41.83 26.21
N ASP A 12 -28.89 -41.57 25.35
CA ASP A 12 -28.86 -41.94 23.92
C ASP A 12 -29.65 -40.97 23.01
N GLN A 13 -29.93 -39.76 23.50
CA GLN A 13 -30.56 -38.72 22.68
C GLN A 13 -29.66 -37.50 22.43
N ILE A 14 -28.38 -37.60 22.78
CA ILE A 14 -27.35 -36.59 22.50
C ILE A 14 -26.30 -37.20 21.58
N LYS A 15 -26.67 -37.42 20.32
CA LYS A 15 -25.75 -37.47 19.15
C LYS A 15 -26.57 -37.72 17.89
N SER A 16 -26.18 -37.04 16.82
CA SER A 16 -26.83 -37.01 15.50
C SER A 16 -28.02 -36.02 15.47
N LEU A 17 -28.06 -34.96 14.68
CA LEU A 17 -27.30 -34.57 13.50
C LEU A 17 -27.21 -33.05 13.39
N SER A 18 -26.04 -32.61 12.98
CA SER A 18 -25.72 -31.27 12.51
C SER A 18 -26.52 -30.92 11.24
N ARG A 19 -26.92 -29.65 11.08
CA ARG A 19 -26.42 -28.74 10.03
C ARG A 19 -27.35 -27.53 9.81
N HIS A 20 -26.73 -26.36 9.63
CA HIS A 20 -27.23 -25.03 9.15
C HIS A 20 -27.67 -24.03 10.24
N ALA A 21 -26.81 -23.08 10.67
CA ALA A 21 -26.51 -21.74 10.08
C ALA A 21 -27.45 -20.66 10.71
N VAL A 22 -27.09 -19.46 11.17
CA VAL A 22 -26.00 -18.48 10.97
C VAL A 22 -25.95 -17.55 12.21
N GLY A 23 -24.76 -17.17 12.70
CA GLY A 23 -24.63 -16.16 13.78
C GLY A 23 -23.19 -15.71 14.07
N SER A 24 -22.82 -14.54 13.53
CA SER A 24 -21.78 -13.58 13.92
C SER A 24 -20.66 -13.99 14.91
N LYS A 25 -19.41 -14.02 14.42
CA LYS A 25 -18.19 -13.50 15.10
C LYS A 25 -17.03 -13.46 14.09
N ARG A 26 -16.87 -12.33 13.39
CA ARG A 26 -15.63 -12.06 12.62
C ARG A 26 -14.55 -11.61 13.61
N GLU A 27 -13.81 -12.55 14.19
CA GLU A 27 -12.54 -12.24 14.83
C GLU A 27 -11.57 -11.66 13.78
N ARG A 28 -11.14 -10.41 13.96
CA ARG A 28 -10.04 -9.83 13.17
C ARG A 28 -8.75 -10.54 13.58
N LYS A 29 -8.29 -11.48 12.76
CA LYS A 29 -6.98 -12.13 12.95
C LYS A 29 -5.87 -11.08 12.99
N PRO A 30 -4.96 -11.11 13.99
CA PRO A 30 -3.86 -10.15 14.07
C PRO A 30 -2.92 -10.29 12.87
N GLN A 31 -2.59 -9.18 12.21
CA GLN A 31 -1.73 -9.12 11.02
C GLN A 31 -0.38 -9.84 11.21
N ARG A 32 0.13 -9.92 12.46
CA ARG A 32 1.36 -10.64 12.81
C ARG A 32 1.35 -12.12 12.44
N ALA A 33 0.18 -12.78 12.38
CA ALA A 33 0.10 -14.20 12.01
C ALA A 33 0.33 -14.44 10.52
N TYR A 34 0.04 -13.46 9.65
CA TYR A 34 0.22 -13.61 8.20
C TYR A 34 1.69 -13.62 7.77
N ALA A 35 2.57 -12.97 8.54
CA ALA A 35 4.01 -12.99 8.29
C ALA A 35 4.65 -14.37 8.53
N TYR A 36 4.04 -15.22 9.35
CA TYR A 36 4.57 -16.55 9.69
C TYR A 36 4.19 -17.65 8.68
N TYR A 37 3.07 -17.48 7.96
CA TYR A 37 2.60 -18.48 6.99
C TYR A 37 3.20 -18.32 5.59
N SER A 38 3.86 -17.20 5.28
CA SER A 38 4.51 -17.00 3.97
C SER A 38 5.94 -17.54 3.93
N THR A 39 6.67 -17.48 5.04
CA THR A 39 8.07 -17.93 5.13
C THR A 39 8.17 -19.45 5.25
N ALA A 40 7.37 -20.07 6.12
CA ALA A 40 7.42 -21.52 6.39
C ALA A 40 6.97 -22.40 5.20
N ARG A 41 6.11 -21.90 4.30
CA ARG A 41 5.72 -22.62 3.08
C ARG A 41 6.86 -22.67 2.04
N ASN A 42 7.81 -21.74 2.13
CA ASN A 42 8.92 -21.59 1.19
C ASN A 42 10.10 -22.51 1.52
N GLU A 43 10.22 -23.00 2.76
CA GLU A 43 11.36 -23.83 3.19
C GLU A 43 11.29 -25.29 2.72
N LYS A 44 10.12 -25.79 2.28
CA LYS A 44 9.94 -27.20 1.87
C LYS A 44 9.74 -27.45 0.36
N LYS A 45 9.76 -26.40 -0.46
CA LYS A 45 9.91 -26.52 -1.93
C LYS A 45 11.23 -25.83 -2.27
N GLY A 46 12.21 -26.58 -2.75
CA GLY A 46 13.51 -26.03 -3.17
C GLY A 46 13.34 -24.74 -3.97
N ALA A 47 14.18 -23.74 -3.66
CA ALA A 47 14.14 -22.38 -4.17
C ALA A 47 13.61 -22.27 -5.62
N TYR A 48 12.31 -22.01 -5.78
CA TYR A 48 11.74 -21.71 -7.09
C TYR A 48 11.92 -20.23 -7.34
N THR A 49 13.10 -19.85 -7.81
CA THR A 49 13.29 -18.55 -8.46
C THR A 49 12.40 -18.52 -9.70
N MET A 50 11.63 -17.45 -9.91
CA MET A 50 10.79 -17.30 -11.11
C MET A 50 11.61 -17.62 -12.37
N SER A 51 11.04 -18.42 -13.27
CA SER A 51 11.67 -18.73 -14.55
C SER A 51 11.83 -17.49 -15.42
N THR A 52 12.73 -17.53 -16.41
CA THR A 52 12.90 -16.44 -17.38
C THR A 52 11.61 -16.08 -18.11
N ASN A 53 10.75 -17.08 -18.38
CA ASN A 53 9.46 -16.86 -19.04
C ASN A 53 8.48 -16.10 -18.14
N GLU A 54 8.40 -16.49 -16.86
CA GLU A 54 7.58 -15.77 -15.86
C GLU A 54 8.12 -14.35 -15.63
N MET A 55 9.43 -14.17 -15.56
CA MET A 55 10.07 -12.85 -15.44
C MET A 55 9.74 -11.98 -16.65
N THR A 56 9.83 -12.53 -17.86
CA THR A 56 9.49 -11.80 -19.10
C THR A 56 8.01 -11.40 -19.12
N SER A 57 7.12 -12.31 -18.72
CA SER A 57 5.68 -12.02 -18.60
C SER A 57 5.41 -10.87 -17.63
N LYS A 58 6.03 -10.91 -16.44
CA LYS A 58 5.90 -9.85 -15.43
C LYS A 58 6.50 -8.51 -15.86
N ILE A 59 7.60 -8.53 -16.60
CA ILE A 59 8.18 -7.31 -17.17
C ILE A 59 7.22 -6.68 -18.19
N ARG A 60 6.58 -7.48 -19.05
CA ARG A 60 5.61 -6.99 -20.04
C ARG A 60 4.37 -6.40 -19.35
N GLU A 61 3.77 -7.15 -18.43
CA GLU A 61 2.64 -6.68 -17.62
C GLU A 61 2.97 -5.35 -16.92
N LEU A 62 4.18 -5.24 -16.33
CA LEU A 62 4.61 -4.00 -15.70
C LEU A 62 4.81 -2.85 -16.69
N LYS A 63 5.36 -3.10 -17.89
CA LYS A 63 5.50 -2.06 -18.92
C LYS A 63 4.12 -1.57 -19.41
N GLU A 64 3.17 -2.46 -19.59
CA GLU A 64 1.78 -2.12 -19.96
C GLU A 64 1.09 -1.28 -18.88
N LEU A 65 1.20 -1.71 -17.60
CA LEU A 65 0.65 -0.95 -16.47
C LEU A 65 1.29 0.45 -16.34
N LYS A 66 2.59 0.57 -16.59
CA LYS A 66 3.26 1.87 -16.59
C LYS A 66 2.79 2.77 -17.72
N ALA A 67 2.61 2.23 -18.93
CA ALA A 67 2.09 3.00 -20.06
C ALA A 67 0.69 3.55 -19.77
N MET A 68 -0.22 2.72 -19.24
CA MET A 68 -1.55 3.16 -18.82
C MET A 68 -1.50 4.20 -17.70
N ALA A 69 -0.59 4.03 -16.73
CA ALA A 69 -0.42 5.01 -15.65
C ALA A 69 0.12 6.36 -16.16
N GLU A 70 1.02 6.35 -17.14
CA GLU A 70 1.55 7.56 -17.78
C GLU A 70 0.46 8.30 -18.58
N GLU A 71 -0.38 7.58 -19.31
CA GLU A 71 -1.54 8.14 -20.02
C GLU A 71 -2.52 8.82 -19.04
N LEU A 72 -2.93 8.10 -17.99
CA LEU A 72 -3.80 8.67 -16.96
C LEU A 72 -3.16 9.86 -16.23
N ALA A 73 -1.84 9.81 -15.97
CA ALA A 73 -1.12 10.92 -15.36
C ALA A 73 -1.13 12.16 -16.27
N ALA A 74 -1.03 11.98 -17.58
CA ALA A 74 -1.13 13.07 -18.55
C ALA A 74 -2.53 13.68 -18.56
N GLU A 75 -3.60 12.87 -18.55
CA GLU A 75 -4.98 13.36 -18.47
C GLU A 75 -5.26 14.12 -17.17
N ILE A 76 -4.82 13.57 -16.03
CA ILE A 76 -4.93 14.24 -14.73
C ILE A 76 -4.23 15.59 -14.78
N THR A 77 -2.99 15.64 -15.30
CA THR A 77 -2.22 16.88 -15.40
C THR A 77 -2.92 17.90 -16.29
N ALA A 78 -3.49 17.48 -17.42
CA ALA A 78 -4.23 18.38 -18.32
C ALA A 78 -5.45 19.01 -17.65
N ILE A 79 -6.21 18.23 -16.86
CA ILE A 79 -7.35 18.74 -16.09
C ILE A 79 -6.86 19.69 -14.98
N GLU A 80 -5.83 19.30 -14.23
CA GLU A 80 -5.25 20.16 -13.20
C GLU A 80 -4.76 21.49 -13.76
N ASP A 81 -4.10 21.49 -14.91
CA ASP A 81 -3.56 22.69 -15.53
C ASP A 81 -4.67 23.60 -16.04
N THR A 82 -5.78 23.04 -16.52
CA THR A 82 -7.00 23.79 -16.83
C THR A 82 -7.54 24.50 -15.58
N ILE A 83 -7.60 23.80 -14.43
CA ILE A 83 -8.05 24.39 -13.16
C ILE A 83 -7.08 25.47 -12.66
N LYS A 84 -5.76 25.23 -12.73
CA LYS A 84 -4.73 26.22 -12.33
C LYS A 84 -4.78 27.46 -13.22
N ALA A 85 -5.00 27.29 -14.53
CA ALA A 85 -5.16 28.40 -15.46
C ALA A 85 -6.37 29.26 -15.08
N GLU A 86 -7.50 28.64 -14.72
CA GLU A 86 -8.70 29.36 -14.26
C GLU A 86 -8.44 30.09 -12.93
N MET A 87 -7.80 29.46 -11.95
CA MET A 87 -7.41 30.11 -10.69
C MET A 87 -6.51 31.33 -10.93
N THR A 88 -5.58 31.21 -11.88
CA THR A 88 -4.66 32.28 -12.29
C THR A 88 -5.40 33.41 -13.02
N ALA A 89 -6.33 33.09 -13.92
CA ALA A 89 -7.14 34.07 -14.64
C ALA A 89 -8.04 34.88 -13.69
N ARG A 90 -8.54 34.24 -12.62
CA ARG A 90 -9.31 34.90 -11.56
C ARG A 90 -8.44 35.60 -10.52
N ASN A 91 -7.12 35.39 -10.56
CA ASN A 91 -6.17 35.91 -9.59
C ASN A 91 -6.58 35.61 -8.12
N THR A 92 -6.95 34.35 -7.86
CA THR A 92 -7.31 33.89 -6.51
C THR A 92 -6.44 32.71 -6.07
N ASP A 93 -6.10 32.72 -4.79
CA ASP A 93 -5.32 31.69 -4.13
C ASP A 93 -6.21 30.55 -3.57
N GLU A 94 -7.50 30.82 -3.37
CA GLU A 94 -8.46 29.89 -2.79
C GLU A 94 -9.84 30.05 -3.45
N MET A 95 -10.51 28.92 -3.71
CA MET A 95 -11.86 28.91 -4.25
C MET A 95 -12.64 27.71 -3.72
N THR A 96 -13.93 27.91 -3.42
CA THR A 96 -14.86 26.82 -3.15
C THR A 96 -15.79 26.64 -4.35
N VAL A 97 -15.91 25.41 -4.83
CA VAL A 97 -16.85 25.02 -5.90
C VAL A 97 -17.61 23.80 -5.41
N ASP A 98 -18.91 23.97 -5.20
CA ASP A 98 -19.78 22.97 -4.56
C ASP A 98 -19.22 22.51 -3.20
N VAL A 99 -18.89 21.23 -3.03
CA VAL A 99 -18.31 20.67 -1.81
C VAL A 99 -16.78 20.69 -1.80
N TYR A 100 -16.13 21.17 -2.86
CA TYR A 100 -14.68 21.13 -3.01
C TYR A 100 -14.02 22.47 -2.71
N LYS A 101 -12.85 22.40 -2.07
CA LYS A 101 -11.99 23.56 -1.79
C LYS A 101 -10.69 23.42 -2.58
N ILE A 102 -10.42 24.39 -3.45
CA ILE A 102 -9.25 24.46 -4.31
C ILE A 102 -8.30 25.51 -3.73
N ARG A 103 -7.01 25.17 -3.61
CA ARG A 103 -5.95 26.10 -3.20
C ARG A 103 -4.84 26.11 -4.25
N TRP A 104 -4.54 27.29 -4.78
CA TRP A 104 -3.45 27.51 -5.73
C TRP A 104 -2.63 28.71 -5.29
N THR A 105 -1.75 28.47 -4.32
CA THR A 105 -0.91 29.51 -3.69
C THR A 105 0.55 29.34 -4.09
N LYS A 106 1.28 30.46 -4.20
CA LYS A 106 2.74 30.43 -4.32
C LYS A 106 3.36 29.87 -3.04
N VAL A 107 4.25 28.89 -3.19
CA VAL A 107 5.02 28.33 -2.08
C VAL A 107 6.49 28.66 -2.30
N LEU A 108 7.07 29.39 -1.35
CA LEU A 108 8.51 29.65 -1.32
C LEU A 108 9.19 28.53 -0.54
N SER A 109 10.08 27.79 -1.20
CA SER A 109 10.94 26.81 -0.54
C SER A 109 12.40 27.22 -0.66
N ASN A 110 13.08 27.35 0.46
CA ASN A 110 14.53 27.55 0.49
C ASN A 110 15.21 26.18 0.57
N ARG A 111 15.99 25.84 -0.45
CA ARG A 111 16.78 24.60 -0.50
C ARG A 111 18.25 24.94 -0.32
N PHE A 112 18.96 24.11 0.42
CA PHE A 112 20.40 24.24 0.55
C PHE A 112 21.06 23.91 -0.79
N ASP A 113 21.86 24.85 -1.31
CA ASP A 113 22.67 24.63 -2.50
C ASP A 113 23.93 23.84 -2.13
N SER A 114 23.79 22.52 -2.09
CA SER A 114 24.90 21.61 -1.78
C SER A 114 26.02 21.67 -2.83
N SER A 115 25.72 22.07 -4.06
CA SER A 115 26.72 22.21 -5.13
C SER A 115 27.61 23.43 -4.90
N ALA A 116 27.00 24.59 -4.67
CA ALA A 116 27.74 25.81 -4.33
C ALA A 116 28.52 25.62 -3.02
N PHE A 117 27.91 24.99 -2.01
CA PHE A 117 28.59 24.69 -0.75
C PHE A 117 29.78 23.76 -0.94
N LYS A 118 29.64 22.67 -1.70
CA LYS A 118 30.74 21.74 -2.00
C LYS A 118 31.89 22.44 -2.72
N LYS A 119 31.61 23.40 -3.62
CA LYS A 119 32.61 24.20 -4.32
C LYS A 119 33.33 25.17 -3.38
N ALA A 120 32.59 25.84 -2.49
CA ALA A 120 33.15 26.83 -1.57
C ALA A 120 33.88 26.19 -0.38
N MET A 121 33.42 25.03 0.11
CA MET A 121 33.84 24.41 1.37
C MET A 121 33.93 22.87 1.24
N PRO A 122 34.89 22.35 0.43
CA PRO A 122 34.98 20.91 0.14
C PRO A 122 35.28 20.06 1.38
N GLU A 123 36.15 20.55 2.28
CA GLU A 123 36.54 19.84 3.50
C GLU A 123 35.37 19.64 4.47
N LEU A 124 34.58 20.67 4.71
CA LEU A 124 33.38 20.57 5.54
C LEU A 124 32.33 19.68 4.88
N HIS A 125 32.12 19.81 3.58
CA HIS A 125 31.21 18.92 2.86
C HIS A 125 31.60 17.45 3.05
N ALA A 126 32.89 17.11 2.97
CA ALA A 126 33.37 15.74 3.18
C ALA A 126 33.09 15.25 4.62
N GLN A 127 33.35 16.07 5.64
CA GLN A 127 33.12 15.71 7.05
C GLN A 127 31.64 15.43 7.38
N PHE A 128 30.71 16.10 6.68
CA PHE A 128 29.27 15.98 6.91
C PHE A 128 28.54 15.14 5.87
N THR A 129 29.25 14.42 4.99
CA THR A 129 28.65 13.49 4.02
C THR A 129 28.63 12.07 4.57
N LYS A 130 27.44 11.46 4.66
CA LYS A 130 27.27 10.05 5.03
C LYS A 130 27.04 9.20 3.79
N GLN A 131 27.88 8.18 3.59
CA GLN A 131 27.62 7.16 2.57
C GLN A 131 26.35 6.36 2.92
N THR A 132 25.42 6.28 1.97
CA THR A 132 24.17 5.51 2.11
C THR A 132 24.00 4.64 0.86
N GLU A 133 23.71 3.36 1.06
CA GLU A 133 23.43 2.42 -0.03
C GLU A 133 21.92 2.28 -0.23
N SER A 134 21.48 2.30 -1.50
CA SER A 134 20.10 2.02 -1.89
C SER A 134 20.08 1.26 -3.21
N ARG A 135 19.03 0.49 -3.46
CA ARG A 135 18.84 -0.24 -4.72
C ARG A 135 17.83 0.50 -5.58
N ARG A 136 18.21 0.84 -6.81
CA ARG A 136 17.31 1.38 -7.83
C ARG A 136 16.80 0.24 -8.71
N PHE A 137 15.49 0.18 -8.90
CA PHE A 137 14.86 -0.74 -9.86
C PHE A 137 14.62 0.00 -11.18
N THR A 138 15.22 -0.48 -12.26
CA THR A 138 15.04 0.06 -13.61
C THR A 138 14.86 -1.11 -14.57
N ILE A 139 13.97 -0.96 -15.55
CA ILE A 139 13.84 -1.84 -16.71
C ILE A 139 14.18 -0.98 -17.93
N ALA A 140 15.21 -1.36 -18.68
CA ALA A 140 15.59 -0.70 -19.93
C ALA A 140 14.68 -1.12 -21.11
#